data_AF-A0A7G5EEJ5-F1
#
_entry.id   AF-A0A7G5EEJ5-F1
#
_cell.length_a   1.000
_cell.length_b   1.000
_cell.length_c   1.000
_cell.angle_alpha   90.00
_cell.angle_beta   90.00
_cell.angle_gamma   90.00
#
_symmetry.space_group_name_H-M   'P 1'
#
loop_
_entity.id
_entity.type
_entity.pdbx_description
1 polymer ?
#
loop_
_entity_poly.entity_id
_entity_poly.type
_entity_poly.pdbx_seq_one_letter_code
_entity_poly.pdbx_strand_id
1 'polypeptide(L)'
;MNYEDVLYLDLEFLSDIYESKTGIASRTVISRKEGINAEAGISFLKSGLNSEVTKQYTASAQGMFKEVAKLLDKYSEHSPDFQPGTKPTTLWVQGAFTIGRWGEQENSERSLNVFFEVKAGEISYSLLPKNQYFLSNLEALEIISPALQRFIQMPVHMLCKVLYPLPDIQAFVVTPYVIVAANS
;
A
#
# COMPACT_ATOMS: atom_id res chain seq x y z
N MET A 1 3.26 6.72 16.89
CA MET A 1 2.47 6.89 15.64
C MET A 1 1.02 7.18 16.01
N ASN A 2 0.44 8.25 15.49
CA ASN A 2 -1.00 8.52 15.63
C ASN A 2 -1.74 7.98 14.39
N TYR A 3 -3.00 7.58 14.56
CA TYR A 3 -3.80 7.05 13.46
C TYR A 3 -4.17 8.12 12.42
N GLU A 4 -4.28 9.39 12.85
CA GLU A 4 -4.61 10.53 11.99
C GLU A 4 -3.53 10.81 10.93
N ASP A 5 -2.29 10.41 11.20
CA ASP A 5 -1.15 10.57 10.29
C ASP A 5 -1.04 9.43 9.28
N VAL A 6 -1.89 8.39 9.37
CA VAL A 6 -1.80 7.21 8.52
C VAL A 6 -2.34 7.54 7.13
N LEU A 7 -1.51 7.30 6.12
CA LEU A 7 -1.79 7.50 4.70
C LEU A 7 -2.14 6.18 3.99
N TYR A 8 -1.58 5.08 4.47
CA TYR A 8 -1.82 3.73 3.96
C TYR A 8 -1.79 2.72 5.10
N LEU A 9 -2.73 1.77 5.10
CA LEU A 9 -2.82 0.74 6.13
C LEU A 9 -3.30 -0.58 5.55
N ASP A 10 -2.40 -1.55 5.41
CA ASP A 10 -2.76 -2.90 5.02
C ASP A 10 -3.55 -3.58 6.15
N LEU A 11 -4.87 -3.70 5.96
CA LEU A 11 -5.77 -4.25 6.95
C LEU A 11 -5.57 -5.75 7.19
N GLU A 12 -5.03 -6.49 6.22
CA GLU A 12 -4.70 -7.91 6.41
C GLU A 12 -3.48 -8.05 7.29
N PHE A 13 -2.41 -7.34 6.97
CA PHE A 13 -1.21 -7.29 7.81
C PHE A 13 -1.55 -6.83 9.24
N LEU A 14 -2.33 -5.75 9.37
CA LEU A 14 -2.72 -5.21 10.66
C LEU A 14 -3.52 -6.22 11.49
N SER A 15 -4.47 -6.89 10.84
CA SER A 15 -5.28 -7.94 11.46
C SER A 15 -4.41 -9.08 11.97
N ASP A 16 -3.45 -9.55 11.19
CA ASP A 16 -2.59 -10.68 11.57
C ASP A 16 -1.72 -10.33 12.79
N ILE A 17 -1.14 -9.13 12.81
CA ILE A 17 -0.35 -8.66 13.96
C ILE A 17 -1.25 -8.47 15.20
N TYR A 18 -2.47 -7.97 15.01
CA TYR A 18 -3.44 -7.78 16.10
C TYR A 18 -3.87 -9.11 16.72
N GLU A 19 -4.21 -10.10 15.89
CA GLU A 19 -4.55 -11.45 16.32
C GLU A 19 -3.36 -12.10 17.05
N SER A 20 -2.14 -12.00 16.49
CA SER A 20 -0.94 -12.52 17.14
C SER A 20 -0.69 -11.89 18.52
N LYS A 21 -1.01 -10.60 18.69
CA LYS A 21 -0.85 -9.90 19.97
C LYS A 21 -1.94 -10.26 20.99
N THR A 22 -3.20 -10.37 20.55
CA THR A 22 -4.37 -10.40 21.43
C THR A 22 -5.04 -11.77 21.55
N GLY A 23 -4.75 -12.69 20.63
CA GLY A 23 -5.46 -13.96 20.47
C GLY A 23 -6.88 -13.81 19.88
N ILE A 24 -7.28 -12.60 19.46
CA ILE A 24 -8.61 -12.33 18.91
C ILE A 24 -8.55 -12.42 17.39
N ALA A 25 -9.15 -13.48 16.85
CA ALA A 25 -9.20 -13.69 15.41
C ALA A 25 -10.16 -12.73 14.68
N SER A 26 -9.83 -12.43 13.44
CA SER A 26 -10.68 -11.65 12.54
C SER A 26 -11.82 -12.50 11.99
N ARG A 27 -13.07 -12.00 12.10
CA ARG A 27 -14.24 -12.68 11.54
C ARG A 27 -14.36 -12.42 10.04
N THR A 28 -13.84 -13.32 9.21
CA THR A 28 -14.07 -13.24 7.76
C THR A 28 -15.53 -13.57 7.44
N VAL A 29 -16.35 -12.56 7.12
CA VAL A 29 -17.70 -12.76 6.58
C VAL A 29 -17.63 -12.63 5.06
N ILE A 30 -17.69 -13.75 4.34
CA ILE A 30 -17.76 -13.70 2.88
C ILE A 30 -19.19 -13.31 2.49
N SER A 31 -19.41 -12.02 2.22
CA SER A 31 -20.68 -11.54 1.70
C SER A 31 -20.77 -11.82 0.20
N ARG A 32 -21.53 -12.85 -0.21
CA ARG A 32 -21.90 -13.03 -1.61
C ARG A 32 -23.10 -12.14 -1.91
N LYS A 33 -22.91 -11.02 -2.61
CA LYS A 33 -24.02 -10.26 -3.20
C LYS A 33 -24.59 -11.04 -4.38
N GLU A 34 -25.63 -11.83 -4.15
CA GLU A 34 -26.50 -12.32 -5.23
C GLU A 34 -27.46 -11.18 -5.59
N GLY A 35 -27.17 -10.46 -6.68
CA GLY A 35 -28.08 -9.45 -7.20
C GLY A 35 -29.32 -10.10 -7.80
N ILE A 36 -30.40 -10.24 -7.02
CA ILE A 36 -31.75 -10.43 -7.57
C ILE A 36 -32.20 -9.06 -8.08
N ASN A 37 -31.94 -8.79 -9.36
CA ASN A 37 -32.59 -7.70 -10.07
C ASN A 37 -34.03 -8.11 -10.39
N ALA A 38 -34.96 -7.77 -9.49
CA ALA A 38 -36.38 -7.67 -9.84
C ALA A 38 -36.62 -6.27 -10.39
N GLU A 39 -36.41 -6.09 -11.70
CA GLU A 39 -37.25 -5.33 -12.64
C GLU A 39 -36.51 -5.06 -13.96
N ALA A 40 -37.13 -5.56 -15.04
CA ALA A 40 -37.07 -5.11 -16.43
C ALA A 40 -35.71 -4.77 -17.09
N GLY A 41 -35.24 -5.70 -17.92
CA GLY A 41 -34.75 -5.36 -19.26
C GLY A 41 -33.23 -5.25 -19.45
N ILE A 42 -32.72 -6.22 -20.22
CA ILE A 42 -31.56 -6.11 -21.13
C ILE A 42 -30.15 -6.31 -20.53
N SER A 43 -29.56 -7.43 -20.99
CA SER A 43 -28.13 -7.71 -21.24
C SER A 43 -27.42 -8.67 -20.28
N PHE A 44 -27.61 -9.96 -20.56
CA PHE A 44 -26.92 -11.11 -19.96
C PHE A 44 -25.49 -11.34 -20.49
N LEU A 45 -24.76 -10.29 -20.88
CA LEU A 45 -23.40 -10.43 -21.42
C LEU A 45 -22.42 -9.45 -20.77
N LYS A 46 -21.98 -9.81 -19.57
CA LYS A 46 -20.61 -9.64 -19.05
C LYS A 46 -20.50 -10.51 -17.80
N SER A 47 -20.10 -11.77 -18.01
CA SER A 47 -19.68 -12.68 -16.95
C SER A 47 -18.49 -12.05 -16.21
N GLY A 48 -18.79 -11.34 -15.15
CA GLY A 48 -17.89 -10.90 -14.12
C GLY A 48 -18.65 -11.05 -12.83
N LEU A 49 -18.67 -12.29 -12.30
CA LEU A 49 -19.12 -12.58 -10.95
C LEU A 49 -18.26 -11.73 -10.00
N ASN A 50 -18.67 -10.50 -9.73
CA ASN A 50 -18.07 -9.63 -8.73
C ASN A 50 -18.53 -10.13 -7.35
N SER A 51 -18.04 -11.31 -6.96
CA SER A 51 -18.02 -11.70 -5.56
C SER A 51 -17.03 -10.80 -4.84
N GLU A 52 -17.51 -9.67 -4.35
CA GLU A 52 -16.75 -8.77 -3.49
C GLU A 52 -16.64 -9.40 -2.10
N VAL A 53 -15.47 -9.93 -1.76
CA VAL A 53 -15.22 -10.51 -0.43
C VAL A 53 -15.06 -9.37 0.58
N THR A 54 -16.12 -9.01 1.29
CA THR A 54 -16.06 -7.99 2.35
C THR A 54 -15.53 -8.59 3.65
N LYS A 55 -14.22 -8.48 3.94
CA LYS A 55 -13.68 -8.86 5.26
C LYS A 55 -14.23 -7.92 6.33
N GLN A 56 -14.88 -8.47 7.37
CA GLN A 56 -15.28 -7.72 8.56
C GLN A 56 -14.26 -7.96 9.67
N TYR A 57 -13.80 -6.90 10.33
CA TYR A 57 -12.85 -6.99 11.43
C TYR A 57 -13.58 -6.83 12.75
N THR A 58 -13.18 -7.62 13.75
CA THR A 58 -13.81 -7.61 15.09
C THR A 58 -13.56 -6.28 15.81
N ALA A 59 -12.44 -5.60 15.49
CA ALA A 59 -12.11 -4.26 15.93
C ALA A 59 -11.98 -3.31 14.73
N SER A 60 -12.15 -2.01 14.94
CA SER A 60 -11.92 -1.00 13.89
C SER A 60 -10.43 -0.93 13.53
N ALA A 61 -10.10 -0.47 12.31
CA ALA A 61 -8.72 -0.28 11.88
C ALA A 61 -7.92 0.61 12.84
N GLN A 62 -8.53 1.70 13.31
CA GLN A 62 -7.95 2.56 14.34
C GLN A 62 -7.72 1.83 15.68
N GLY A 63 -8.68 1.02 16.12
CA GLY A 63 -8.56 0.23 17.34
C GLY A 63 -7.42 -0.79 17.25
N MET A 64 -7.35 -1.54 16.15
CA MET A 64 -6.27 -2.49 15.90
C MET A 64 -4.91 -1.79 15.84
N PHE A 65 -4.81 -0.68 15.11
CA PHE A 65 -3.57 0.09 14.98
C PHE A 65 -3.07 0.60 16.32
N LYS A 66 -3.95 1.19 17.14
CA LYS A 66 -3.60 1.66 18.48
C LYS A 66 -3.04 0.54 19.35
N GLU A 67 -3.61 -0.66 19.26
CA GLU A 67 -3.12 -1.82 20.01
C GLU A 67 -1.75 -2.28 19.51
N VAL A 68 -1.51 -2.34 18.20
CA VAL A 68 -0.25 -2.93 17.68
C VAL A 68 0.88 -1.92 17.45
N ALA A 69 0.63 -0.62 17.51
CA ALA A 69 1.62 0.42 17.14
C ALA A 69 3.01 0.18 17.76
N LYS A 70 3.09 -0.11 19.07
CA LYS A 70 4.36 -0.39 19.76
C LYS A 70 5.07 -1.67 19.31
N LEU A 71 4.35 -2.63 18.73
CA LEU A 71 4.96 -3.81 18.12
C LEU A 71 5.54 -3.48 16.75
N LEU A 72 4.87 -2.61 16.00
CA LEU A 72 5.36 -2.16 14.70
C LEU A 72 6.68 -1.39 14.83
N ASP A 73 6.88 -0.66 15.93
CA ASP A 73 8.15 0.03 16.23
C ASP A 73 9.36 -0.92 16.39
N LYS A 74 9.15 -2.24 16.48
CA LYS A 74 10.23 -3.22 16.64
C LYS A 74 10.85 -3.69 15.32
N TYR A 75 10.24 -3.37 14.18
CA TYR A 75 10.83 -3.72 12.88
C TYR A 75 12.10 -2.88 12.63
N SER A 76 13.05 -3.47 11.91
CA SER A 76 14.35 -2.85 11.60
C SER A 76 14.18 -1.61 10.73
N GLU A 77 15.06 -0.61 10.87
CA GLU A 77 15.19 0.55 9.96
C GLU A 77 16.34 0.39 8.94
N HIS A 78 17.12 -0.70 9.03
CA HIS A 78 18.24 -0.92 8.13
C HIS A 78 17.79 -1.16 6.69
N SER A 79 18.47 -0.53 5.74
CA SER A 79 18.30 -0.82 4.31
C SER A 79 18.75 -2.25 4.00
N PRO A 80 17.99 -3.01 3.20
CA PRO A 80 18.43 -4.30 2.70
C PRO A 80 19.57 -4.11 1.70
N ASP A 81 20.32 -5.17 1.45
CA ASP A 81 21.37 -5.16 0.44
C ASP A 81 20.79 -5.32 -0.97
N PHE A 82 21.55 -4.86 -1.96
CA PHE A 82 21.20 -5.02 -3.38
C PHE A 82 21.55 -6.41 -3.93
N GLN A 83 21.80 -7.40 -3.06
CA GLN A 83 22.15 -8.74 -3.50
C GLN A 83 20.91 -9.47 -4.05
N PRO A 84 20.95 -9.97 -5.30
CA PRO A 84 19.88 -10.80 -5.83
C PRO A 84 19.71 -12.09 -5.03
N GLY A 85 18.47 -12.59 -4.94
CA GLY A 85 18.16 -13.86 -4.27
C GLY A 85 18.11 -13.80 -2.74
N THR A 86 18.16 -12.60 -2.16
CA THR A 86 17.93 -12.38 -0.73
C THR A 86 16.49 -12.68 -0.35
N LYS A 87 16.29 -13.13 0.89
CA LYS A 87 14.93 -13.41 1.39
C LYS A 87 14.18 -12.09 1.57
N PRO A 88 12.87 -12.06 1.26
CA PRO A 88 12.06 -10.90 1.54
C PRO A 88 12.12 -10.50 3.02
N THR A 89 12.32 -9.22 3.29
CA THR A 89 12.57 -8.70 4.65
C THR A 89 11.63 -7.55 4.96
N THR A 90 11.16 -7.45 6.20
CA THR A 90 10.27 -6.36 6.65
C THR A 90 11.06 -5.32 7.41
N LEU A 91 10.91 -4.05 7.01
CA LEU A 91 11.65 -2.93 7.56
C LEU A 91 10.90 -1.60 7.38
N TRP A 92 11.30 -0.64 8.21
CA TRP A 92 10.93 0.76 8.16
C TRP A 92 11.84 1.54 7.21
N VAL A 93 11.24 2.41 6.41
CA VAL A 93 11.91 3.32 5.47
C VAL A 93 11.42 4.73 5.72
N GLN A 94 12.35 5.65 5.99
CA GLN A 94 12.04 7.09 6.01
C GLN A 94 12.39 7.71 4.66
N GLY A 95 11.48 8.49 4.09
CA GLY A 95 11.69 9.09 2.78
C GLY A 95 10.56 10.00 2.33
N ALA A 96 10.57 10.36 1.05
CA ALA A 96 9.52 11.14 0.42
C ALA A 96 8.61 10.23 -0.42
N PHE A 97 7.33 10.19 -0.08
CA PHE A 97 6.30 9.56 -0.90
C PHE A 97 6.05 10.41 -2.15
N THR A 98 6.15 9.79 -3.31
CA THR A 98 6.05 10.44 -4.61
C THR A 98 5.46 9.49 -5.66
N ILE A 99 5.34 9.98 -6.89
CA ILE A 99 4.83 9.23 -8.03
C ILE A 99 5.99 8.96 -9.00
N GLY A 100 6.37 7.68 -9.08
CA GLY A 100 7.33 7.18 -10.05
C GLY A 100 6.72 7.06 -11.43
N ARG A 101 7.56 7.22 -12.45
CA ARG A 101 7.19 7.02 -13.86
C ARG A 101 8.25 6.21 -14.56
N TRP A 102 7.84 5.13 -15.21
CA TRP A 102 8.70 4.37 -16.11
C TRP A 102 8.24 4.52 -17.54
N GLY A 103 9.19 4.79 -18.43
CA GLY A 103 8.99 4.91 -19.87
C GLY A 103 10.32 4.87 -20.61
N GLU A 104 10.26 4.59 -21.92
CA GLU A 104 11.45 4.45 -22.77
C GLU A 104 12.17 5.80 -23.05
N GLN A 105 11.50 6.94 -22.80
CA GLN A 105 12.07 8.28 -22.97
C GLN A 105 11.54 9.26 -21.93
N GLU A 106 12.45 10.07 -21.38
CA GLU A 106 12.15 11.27 -20.61
C GLU A 106 11.29 12.21 -21.49
N ASN A 107 10.07 12.56 -21.05
CA ASN A 107 9.13 13.45 -21.75
C ASN A 107 8.44 12.93 -23.02
N SER A 108 8.41 11.62 -23.30
CA SER A 108 7.44 11.13 -24.31
C SER A 108 6.01 11.21 -23.75
N GLU A 109 5.03 11.60 -24.57
CA GLU A 109 3.60 11.62 -24.20
C GLU A 109 3.04 10.22 -23.85
N ARG A 110 3.85 9.16 -24.05
CA ARG A 110 3.58 7.78 -23.67
C ARG A 110 4.35 7.40 -22.40
N SER A 111 4.04 8.02 -21.27
CA SER A 111 4.37 7.42 -19.97
C SER A 111 3.54 6.16 -19.80
N LEU A 112 4.15 4.97 -19.89
CA LEU A 112 3.38 3.72 -19.92
C LEU A 112 3.11 3.12 -18.54
N ASN A 113 3.84 3.50 -17.48
CA ASN A 113 3.52 3.07 -16.12
C ASN A 113 3.72 4.20 -15.11
N VAL A 114 2.66 4.52 -14.37
CA VAL A 114 2.63 5.42 -13.20
C VAL A 114 2.49 4.52 -11.97
N PHE A 115 3.30 4.76 -10.94
CA PHE A 115 3.26 3.96 -9.72
C PHE A 115 3.66 4.80 -8.50
N PHE A 116 3.26 4.36 -7.32
CA PHE A 116 3.69 4.96 -6.06
C PHE A 116 5.11 4.54 -5.71
N GLU A 117 5.90 5.48 -5.19
CA GLU A 117 7.25 5.19 -4.68
C GLU A 117 7.58 6.00 -3.43
N VAL A 118 8.50 5.50 -2.61
CA VAL A 118 9.13 6.25 -1.53
C VAL A 118 10.62 6.42 -1.86
N LYS A 119 11.10 7.67 -1.93
CA LYS A 119 12.51 7.98 -2.15
C LYS A 119 13.23 8.24 -0.84
N ALA A 120 14.30 7.50 -0.57
CA ALA A 120 15.16 7.65 0.59
C ALA A 120 16.59 7.93 0.14
N GLY A 121 16.94 9.22 -0.01
CA GLY A 121 18.19 9.63 -0.65
C GLY A 121 18.20 9.18 -2.12
N GLU A 122 19.25 8.45 -2.51
CA GLU A 122 19.41 7.90 -3.87
C GLU A 122 18.62 6.61 -4.10
N ILE A 123 18.09 5.99 -3.05
CA ILE A 123 17.37 4.71 -3.13
C ILE A 123 15.89 4.95 -3.35
N SER A 124 15.30 4.27 -4.34
CA SER A 124 13.86 4.31 -4.61
C SER A 124 13.18 3.01 -4.19
N TYR A 125 12.07 3.11 -3.46
CA TYR A 125 11.24 1.97 -3.10
C TYR A 125 9.96 2.03 -3.92
N SER A 126 9.83 1.18 -4.95
CA SER A 126 8.64 1.09 -5.80
C SER A 126 7.58 0.22 -5.13
N LEU A 127 6.40 0.79 -4.89
CA LEU A 127 5.35 0.14 -4.11
C LEU A 127 4.44 -0.72 -5.00
N LEU A 128 4.00 -1.85 -4.45
CA LEU A 128 2.89 -2.66 -4.95
C LEU A 128 1.70 -2.58 -3.97
N PRO A 129 0.99 -1.44 -3.90
CA PRO A 129 -0.10 -1.25 -2.95
C PRO A 129 -1.39 -1.94 -3.43
N LYS A 130 -2.27 -2.23 -2.48
CA LYS A 130 -3.71 -2.41 -2.75
C LYS A 130 -4.42 -1.07 -2.63
N ASN A 131 -5.02 -0.58 -3.70
CA ASN A 131 -5.60 0.78 -3.73
C ASN A 131 -6.65 1.02 -2.63
N GLN A 132 -7.45 0.01 -2.30
CA GLN A 132 -8.46 0.07 -1.24
C GLN A 132 -7.90 0.32 0.18
N TYR A 133 -6.58 0.26 0.37
CA TYR A 133 -5.90 0.48 1.65
C TYR A 133 -5.24 1.86 1.77
N PHE A 134 -5.30 2.68 0.71
CA PHE A 134 -5.04 4.10 0.86
C PHE A 134 -6.14 4.75 1.68
N LEU A 135 -5.73 5.68 2.54
CA LEU A 135 -6.62 6.58 3.27
C LEU A 135 -6.61 7.94 2.58
N SER A 136 -7.62 8.77 2.87
CA SER A 136 -7.69 10.15 2.37
C SER A 136 -7.68 10.28 0.84
N ASN A 137 -8.19 9.28 0.11
CA ASN A 137 -8.31 9.28 -1.35
C ASN A 137 -6.95 9.40 -2.09
N LEU A 138 -5.86 8.92 -1.47
CA LEU A 138 -4.52 8.99 -2.07
C LEU A 138 -4.36 8.10 -3.31
N GLU A 139 -5.19 7.08 -3.48
CA GLU A 139 -5.27 6.28 -4.70
C GLU A 139 -5.57 7.13 -5.95
N ALA A 140 -6.23 8.28 -5.79
CA ALA A 140 -6.52 9.19 -6.89
C ALA A 140 -5.27 9.92 -7.44
N LEU A 141 -4.14 9.89 -6.73
CA LEU A 141 -2.92 10.57 -7.17
C LEU A 141 -2.33 9.96 -8.46
N GLU A 142 -2.63 8.69 -8.77
CA GLU A 142 -2.21 8.06 -10.04
C GLU A 142 -2.92 8.66 -11.26
N ILE A 143 -4.12 9.21 -11.08
CA ILE A 143 -4.98 9.69 -12.19
C ILE A 143 -4.99 11.22 -12.34
N ILE A 144 -4.37 11.96 -11.41
CA ILE A 144 -4.23 13.42 -11.58
C ILE A 144 -3.24 13.76 -12.70
N SER A 145 -3.29 15.01 -13.17
CA SER A 145 -2.46 15.42 -14.30
C SER A 145 -0.96 15.22 -14.03
N PRO A 146 -0.17 14.86 -15.07
CA PRO A 146 1.26 14.67 -14.90
C PRO A 146 2.01 15.90 -14.37
N ALA A 147 1.48 17.11 -14.60
CA ALA A 147 2.03 18.34 -14.07
C ALA A 147 1.92 18.42 -12.54
N LEU A 148 0.78 17.97 -11.97
CA LEU A 148 0.56 17.99 -10.52
C LEU A 148 1.36 16.90 -9.80
N GLN A 149 1.43 15.70 -10.39
CA GLN A 149 2.17 14.58 -9.80
C GLN A 149 3.64 14.89 -9.52
N ARG A 150 4.28 15.72 -10.36
CA ARG A 150 5.70 16.11 -10.21
C ARG A 150 5.99 16.89 -8.92
N PHE A 151 4.97 17.48 -8.30
CA PHE A 151 5.09 18.23 -7.05
C PHE A 151 4.75 17.39 -5.80
N ILE A 152 4.34 16.14 -5.97
CA ILE A 152 4.04 15.25 -4.83
C ILE A 152 5.35 14.81 -4.20
N GLN A 153 5.63 15.37 -3.03
CA GLN A 153 6.73 14.98 -2.15
C GLN A 153 6.25 15.10 -0.71
N MET A 154 5.65 14.03 -0.18
CA MET A 154 5.21 14.00 1.21
C MET A 154 6.26 13.29 2.07
N PRO A 155 6.81 13.92 3.11
CA PRO A 155 7.67 13.23 4.07
C PRO A 155 6.87 12.11 4.74
N VAL A 156 7.40 10.88 4.69
CA VAL A 156 6.74 9.70 5.26
C VAL A 156 7.72 8.78 5.98
N HIS A 157 7.14 7.98 6.86
CA HIS A 157 7.76 6.78 7.41
C HIS A 157 6.91 5.57 6.97
N MET A 158 7.53 4.62 6.28
CA MET A 158 6.85 3.48 5.67
C MET A 158 7.36 2.16 6.23
N LEU A 159 6.47 1.32 6.78
CA LEU A 159 6.75 -0.07 7.06
C LEU A 159 6.40 -0.87 5.81
N CYS A 160 7.35 -1.65 5.30
CA CYS A 160 7.16 -2.42 4.09
C CYS A 160 7.85 -3.78 4.15
N LYS A 161 7.42 -4.69 3.29
CA LYS A 161 8.17 -5.90 2.96
C LYS A 161 8.91 -5.69 1.65
N VAL A 162 10.23 -5.72 1.72
CA VAL A 162 11.10 -5.70 0.54
C VAL A 162 11.08 -7.08 -0.11
N LEU A 163 10.76 -7.11 -1.40
CA LEU A 163 10.61 -8.35 -2.16
C LEU A 163 11.90 -8.73 -2.89
N TYR A 164 12.46 -7.79 -3.66
CA TYR A 164 13.71 -7.98 -4.38
C TYR A 164 14.34 -6.63 -4.79
N PRO A 165 15.67 -6.57 -4.92
CA PRO A 165 16.40 -5.40 -5.41
C PRO A 165 16.38 -5.29 -6.95
N LEU A 166 16.58 -4.06 -7.43
CA LEU A 166 16.87 -3.67 -8.81
C LEU A 166 18.16 -2.82 -8.80
N PRO A 167 19.35 -3.46 -8.78
CA PRO A 167 20.62 -2.77 -8.53
C PRO A 167 20.97 -1.71 -9.58
N ASP A 168 20.66 -1.95 -10.85
CA ASP A 168 21.01 -1.08 -11.98
C ASP A 168 20.42 0.33 -11.87
N ILE A 169 19.32 0.47 -11.12
CA ILE A 169 18.59 1.72 -10.93
C ILE A 169 18.45 2.11 -9.45
N GLN A 170 19.21 1.47 -8.57
CA GLN A 170 19.19 1.69 -7.12
C GLN A 170 17.77 1.66 -6.52
N ALA A 171 16.96 0.67 -6.94
CA ALA A 171 15.59 0.55 -6.47
C ALA A 171 15.29 -0.79 -5.78
N PHE A 172 14.25 -0.81 -4.95
CA PHE A 172 13.65 -2.01 -4.38
C PHE A 172 12.18 -2.08 -4.76
N VAL A 173 11.69 -3.29 -5.06
CA VAL A 173 10.25 -3.55 -5.18
C VAL A 173 9.71 -3.98 -3.82
N VAL A 174 8.66 -3.31 -3.34
CA VAL A 174 8.13 -3.51 -1.98
C VAL A 174 6.62 -3.66 -1.93
N THR A 175 6.14 -4.35 -0.91
CA THR A 175 4.73 -4.29 -0.50
C THR A 175 4.63 -3.38 0.73
N PRO A 176 3.92 -2.24 0.65
CA PRO A 176 3.71 -1.38 1.82
C PRO A 176 2.75 -2.07 2.80
N TYR A 177 3.01 -1.90 4.10
CA TYR A 177 2.11 -2.32 5.17
C TYR A 177 1.51 -1.14 5.91
N VAL A 178 2.33 -0.13 6.20
CA VAL A 178 1.90 1.11 6.84
C VAL A 178 2.68 2.26 6.21
N ILE A 179 2.00 3.35 5.87
CA ILE A 179 2.65 4.62 5.53
C ILE A 179 2.06 5.67 6.46
N VAL A 180 2.91 6.36 7.22
CA VAL A 180 2.51 7.50 8.06
C VAL A 180 3.20 8.76 7.57
N ALA A 181 2.51 9.89 7.63
CA ALA A 181 3.13 11.20 7.45
C ALA A 181 4.22 11.40 8.52
N ALA A 182 5.38 11.90 8.10
CA ALA A 182 6.46 12.26 9.00
C ALA A 182 6.43 13.78 9.22
N ASN A 183 6.73 14.20 10.44
CA ASN A 183 7.01 15.61 10.70
C ASN A 183 8.34 15.96 10.01
N SER A 184 8.31 17.00 9.19
CA SER A 184 9.47 17.64 8.54
C SER A 184 10.38 18.31 9.56
#